data_AF-A0A9X2FKM5-F1
#
_entry.id   AF-A0A9X2FKM5-F1
#
_cell.length_a   1.000
_cell.length_b   1.000
_cell.length_c   1.000
_cell.angle_alpha   90.00
_cell.angle_beta   90.00
_cell.angle_gamma   90.00
#
_symmetry.space_group_name_H-M   'P 1'
#
loop_
_entity.id
_entity.type
_entity.pdbx_description
1 polymer ?
#
loop_
_entity_poly.entity_id
_entity_poly.type
_entity_poly.pdbx_seq_one_letter_code
_entity_poly.pdbx_strand_id
1 'polypeptide(L)'
;MKIKKYSSQKTRAQHTYQFFKDRRNDPAWQEDFFRVKAIRRRNFILKVGLILCILLICVTVYNINQTDTDKTALNNNVKQSSSSIESSIANSNSSSRVNHQVNNQSSSTGQGSIIINDYSRYTNYSGNYDSSDNSYYLDVEKGTLTYNGPEKQQIYYFDKVILHPDDSLVINVHGNYHYNAYDGNGEQSKLMYLSVLLAPANKKIEKNWQTGLNIEDETDFSKNRLAFATSYDNGKTFNMETAYTVFEKGLTTSAEGNSDLELFYSSTD
;
A
#
# COMPACT_ATOMS: atom_id res chain seq x y z
N MET A 1 41.15 -11.03 -1.18
CA MET A 1 40.07 -10.69 -0.22
C MET A 1 40.24 -11.55 1.03
N LYS A 2 40.43 -10.96 2.23
CA LYS A 2 40.58 -11.76 3.47
C LYS A 2 39.22 -12.36 3.85
N ILE A 3 39.13 -13.68 3.99
CA ILE A 3 37.89 -14.37 4.38
C ILE A 3 37.58 -14.02 5.84
N LYS A 4 36.41 -13.43 6.08
CA LYS A 4 35.98 -13.09 7.44
C LYS A 4 35.68 -14.35 8.25
N LYS A 5 36.27 -14.40 9.45
CA LYS A 5 36.04 -15.44 10.44
C LYS A 5 35.19 -14.90 11.59
N TYR A 6 34.47 -15.80 12.26
CA TYR A 6 33.58 -15.52 13.39
C TYR A 6 33.94 -16.47 14.53
N SER A 7 33.90 -15.97 15.75
CA SER A 7 34.18 -16.79 16.94
C SER A 7 32.98 -17.70 17.26
N SER A 8 33.26 -18.98 17.49
CA SER A 8 32.31 -19.91 18.11
C SER A 8 32.24 -19.64 19.61
N GLN A 9 31.04 -19.62 20.19
CA GLN A 9 30.90 -19.52 21.65
C GLN A 9 31.23 -20.85 22.33
N LYS A 10 31.09 -21.96 21.59
CA LYS A 10 31.29 -23.31 22.08
C LYS A 10 32.76 -23.70 22.14
N THR A 11 33.49 -23.52 21.05
CA THR A 11 34.90 -23.95 20.97
C THR A 11 35.87 -22.80 21.21
N ARG A 12 35.37 -21.55 21.30
CA ARG A 12 36.17 -20.31 21.33
C ARG A 12 37.13 -20.15 20.14
N ALA A 13 37.01 -21.01 19.14
CA ALA A 13 37.80 -20.98 17.92
C ALA A 13 37.12 -20.15 16.83
N GLN A 14 37.92 -19.61 15.91
CA GLN A 14 37.44 -18.78 14.82
C GLN A 14 37.22 -19.59 13.54
N HIS A 15 35.98 -19.59 13.05
CA HIS A 15 35.59 -20.33 11.85
C HIS A 15 35.00 -19.42 10.78
N THR A 16 35.03 -19.86 9.52
CA THR A 16 34.42 -19.12 8.41
C THR A 16 32.91 -19.24 8.45
N TYR A 17 32.18 -18.35 7.77
CA TYR A 17 30.73 -18.51 7.64
C TYR A 17 30.34 -19.82 6.96
N GLN A 18 31.13 -20.29 5.99
CA GLN A 18 30.87 -21.55 5.31
C GLN A 18 30.87 -22.73 6.29
N PHE A 19 31.83 -22.76 7.22
CA PHE A 19 31.89 -23.77 8.27
C PHE A 19 30.60 -23.87 9.10
N PHE A 20 29.99 -22.72 9.45
CA PHE A 20 28.72 -22.69 10.19
C PHE A 20 27.53 -23.06 9.29
N LYS A 21 27.54 -22.64 8.02
CA LYS A 21 26.50 -22.96 7.03
C LYS A 21 26.41 -24.46 6.76
N ASP A 22 27.56 -25.13 6.66
CA ASP A 22 27.63 -26.58 6.42
C ASP A 22 27.09 -27.39 7.61
N ARG A 23 27.06 -26.80 8.81
CA ARG A 23 26.57 -27.40 10.07
C ARG A 23 25.20 -26.87 10.50
N ARG A 24 24.44 -26.26 9.58
CA ARG A 24 23.11 -25.67 9.89
C ARG A 24 22.10 -26.65 10.48
N ASN A 25 22.24 -27.94 10.15
CA ASN A 25 21.35 -29.01 10.60
C ASN A 25 21.90 -29.78 11.82
N ASP A 26 23.08 -29.40 12.31
CA ASP A 26 23.66 -30.00 13.52
C ASP A 26 23.13 -29.22 14.75
N PRO A 27 22.34 -29.85 15.64
CA PRO A 27 21.79 -29.19 16.82
C PRO A 27 22.88 -28.55 17.69
N ALA A 28 24.09 -29.13 17.66
CA ALA A 28 25.22 -28.72 18.46
C ALA A 28 25.85 -27.39 17.99
N TRP A 29 25.51 -26.92 16.78
CA TRP A 29 26.07 -25.74 16.10
C TRP A 29 25.00 -24.75 15.60
N GLN A 30 23.72 -25.07 15.78
CA GLN A 30 22.60 -24.31 15.25
C GLN A 30 22.52 -22.89 15.82
N GLU A 31 22.75 -22.73 17.14
CA GLU A 31 22.78 -21.42 17.81
C GLU A 31 23.92 -20.52 17.30
N ASP A 32 25.12 -21.10 17.16
CA ASP A 32 26.29 -20.41 16.60
C ASP A 32 26.02 -19.96 15.15
N PHE A 33 25.34 -20.79 14.35
CA PHE A 33 24.94 -20.45 12.99
C PHE A 33 23.96 -19.27 12.96
N PHE A 34 22.90 -19.29 13.76
CA PHE A 34 21.93 -18.18 13.80
C PHE A 34 22.56 -16.88 14.28
N ARG A 35 23.44 -16.93 15.28
CA ARG A 35 24.20 -15.75 15.74
C ARG A 35 25.05 -15.17 14.63
N VAL A 36 25.85 -16.00 13.94
CA VAL A 36 26.72 -15.53 12.86
C VAL A 36 25.89 -14.98 11.68
N LYS A 37 24.74 -15.60 11.37
CA LYS A 37 23.77 -15.10 10.38
C LYS A 37 23.24 -13.71 10.76
N ALA A 38 22.87 -13.48 12.02
CA ALA A 38 22.42 -12.20 12.52
C ALA A 38 23.52 -11.11 12.44
N ILE A 39 24.76 -11.45 12.83
CA ILE A 39 25.92 -10.53 12.71
C ILE A 39 26.14 -10.12 11.25
N ARG A 40 26.00 -11.05 10.30
CA ARG A 40 26.13 -10.75 8.86
C ARG A 40 24.98 -9.88 8.36
N ARG A 41 23.74 -10.16 8.76
CA ARG A 41 22.56 -9.37 8.38
C ARG A 41 22.67 -7.93 8.89
N ARG A 42 23.04 -7.73 10.16
CA ARG A 42 23.28 -6.39 10.74
C ARG A 42 24.37 -5.63 10.00
N ASN A 43 25.50 -6.27 9.72
CA ASN A 43 26.59 -5.63 8.96
C ASN A 43 26.20 -5.30 7.51
N PHE A 44 25.35 -6.12 6.89
CA PHE A 44 24.82 -5.82 5.55
C PHE A 44 23.87 -4.62 5.60
N ILE A 45 22.92 -4.61 6.54
CA ILE A 45 21.98 -3.49 6.74
C ILE A 45 22.74 -2.19 7.03
N LEU A 46 23.73 -2.20 7.93
CA LEU A 46 24.53 -1.01 8.25
C LEU A 46 25.31 -0.49 7.03
N LYS A 47 25.85 -1.38 6.18
CA LYS A 47 26.57 -0.98 4.97
C LYS A 47 25.64 -0.38 3.93
N VAL A 48 24.51 -1.04 3.66
CA VAL A 48 23.52 -0.55 2.69
C VAL A 48 22.91 0.76 3.18
N GLY A 49 22.58 0.85 4.48
CA GLY A 49 22.08 2.07 5.10
C GLY A 49 23.08 3.23 5.01
N LEU A 50 24.37 2.98 5.29
CA LEU A 50 25.40 4.02 5.17
C LEU A 50 25.57 4.52 3.73
N ILE A 51 25.52 3.63 2.73
CA ILE A 51 25.55 4.03 1.31
C ILE A 51 24.33 4.88 0.96
N LEU A 52 23.14 4.49 1.45
CA LEU A 52 21.90 5.21 1.19
C LEU A 52 21.88 6.59 1.87
N CYS A 53 22.41 6.72 3.10
CA CYS A 53 22.59 8.00 3.76
C CYS A 53 23.54 8.93 2.99
N ILE A 54 24.65 8.41 2.47
CA ILE A 54 25.58 9.20 1.65
C ILE A 54 24.89 9.68 0.37
N LEU A 55 24.13 8.82 -0.30
CA LEU A 55 23.36 9.20 -1.49
C LEU A 55 22.33 10.30 -1.18
N LEU A 56 21.61 10.20 -0.06
CA LEU A 56 20.66 11.23 0.36
C LEU A 56 21.35 12.57 0.64
N ILE A 57 22.52 12.57 1.28
CA ILE A 57 23.31 13.79 1.53
C ILE A 57 23.79 14.40 0.20
N CYS A 58 24.24 13.59 -0.75
CA CYS A 58 24.63 14.09 -2.08
C CYS A 58 23.44 14.72 -2.82
N VAL A 59 22.25 14.12 -2.74
CA VAL A 59 21.03 14.65 -3.35
C VAL A 59 20.59 15.95 -2.67
N THR A 60 20.63 16.06 -1.35
CA THR A 60 20.23 17.29 -0.64
C THR A 60 21.21 18.44 -0.92
N VAL A 61 22.52 18.21 -0.88
CA VAL A 61 23.54 19.22 -1.22
C VAL A 61 23.40 19.68 -2.68
N TYR A 62 23.16 18.76 -3.62
CA TYR A 62 22.93 19.10 -5.02
C TYR A 62 21.71 20.00 -5.22
N ASN A 63 20.59 19.70 -4.54
CA ASN A 63 19.37 20.51 -4.62
C ASN A 63 19.53 21.89 -3.96
N ILE A 64 20.25 21.99 -2.83
CA ILE A 64 20.51 23.28 -2.16
C ILE A 64 21.35 24.21 -3.06
N ASN A 65 22.36 23.68 -3.75
CA ASN A 65 23.18 24.45 -4.68
C ASN A 65 22.41 24.91 -5.94
N GLN A 66 21.29 24.27 -6.30
CA GLN A 66 20.41 24.74 -7.37
C GLN A 66 19.51 25.91 -6.91
N THR A 67 19.07 25.90 -5.65
CA THR A 67 18.15 26.93 -5.11
C THR A 67 18.78 28.31 -4.85
N ASP A 68 20.11 28.45 -4.85
CA ASP A 68 20.78 29.74 -4.68
C ASP A 68 20.99 30.50 -6.01
N THR A 69 20.66 29.90 -7.16
CA THR A 69 20.77 30.58 -8.47
C THR A 69 19.45 31.21 -8.94
N ASP A 70 18.30 30.87 -8.32
CA ASP A 70 16.96 31.24 -8.82
C ASP A 70 16.14 32.15 -7.88
N LYS A 71 16.80 32.96 -7.03
CA LYS A 71 16.13 33.94 -6.14
C LYS A 71 16.14 35.39 -6.65
N THR A 72 16.07 35.58 -7.97
CA THR A 72 15.89 36.93 -8.56
C THR A 72 14.88 36.94 -9.71
N ALA A 73 13.68 36.39 -9.51
CA ALA A 73 12.58 36.58 -10.46
C ALA A 73 11.23 36.33 -9.80
N LEU A 74 10.82 37.21 -8.89
CA LEU A 74 9.46 37.21 -8.35
C LEU A 74 8.84 38.60 -8.51
N ASN A 75 8.57 38.95 -9.76
CA ASN A 75 7.55 39.93 -10.10
C ASN A 75 7.11 39.71 -11.54
N ASN A 76 5.94 39.10 -11.74
CA ASN A 76 4.94 39.47 -12.73
C ASN A 76 3.85 38.38 -12.84
N ASN A 77 2.61 38.85 -12.71
CA ASN A 77 1.37 38.13 -13.00
C ASN A 77 1.43 37.33 -14.31
N VAL A 78 0.85 36.13 -14.33
CA VAL A 78 -0.14 35.67 -15.34
C VAL A 78 -0.65 34.26 -14.97
N LYS A 79 -1.97 34.12 -15.15
CA LYS A 79 -2.82 32.93 -15.16
C LYS A 79 -2.18 31.61 -15.62
N GLN A 80 -2.68 30.53 -15.00
CA GLN A 80 -3.12 29.27 -15.63
C GLN A 80 -2.04 28.36 -16.23
N SER A 81 -1.90 27.15 -15.66
CA SER A 81 -2.30 25.89 -16.33
C SER A 81 -2.06 24.68 -15.45
N SER A 82 -3.15 23.97 -15.14
CA SER A 82 -3.18 22.52 -15.04
C SER A 82 -2.91 21.90 -16.42
N SER A 83 -2.01 20.94 -16.51
CA SER A 83 -1.86 19.98 -17.60
C SER A 83 -1.76 18.58 -16.97
N SER A 84 -2.31 17.50 -17.50
CA SER A 84 -2.98 17.27 -18.78
C SER A 84 -3.56 15.84 -18.74
N ILE A 85 -4.85 15.67 -19.04
CA ILE A 85 -5.30 14.54 -19.87
C ILE A 85 -6.17 15.16 -20.96
N GLU A 86 -5.60 15.18 -22.16
CA GLU A 86 -6.16 15.76 -23.36
C GLU A 86 -6.91 14.65 -24.12
N SER A 87 -8.19 14.87 -24.39
CA SER A 87 -8.95 14.11 -25.36
C SER A 87 -9.92 15.06 -26.05
N SER A 88 -9.68 15.22 -27.34
CA SER A 88 -10.27 16.14 -28.30
C SER A 88 -11.77 15.95 -28.51
N ILE A 89 -12.59 17.00 -28.36
CA ILE A 89 -13.81 17.21 -29.15
C ILE A 89 -13.98 18.71 -29.45
N ALA A 90 -14.22 19.00 -30.72
CA ALA A 90 -14.30 20.32 -31.31
C ALA A 90 -15.63 21.04 -31.06
N ASN A 91 -15.50 22.37 -30.91
CA ASN A 91 -16.38 23.45 -31.32
C ASN A 91 -17.76 23.72 -30.69
N SER A 92 -17.84 24.97 -30.22
CA SER A 92 -18.85 26.00 -30.48
C SER A 92 -19.89 26.34 -29.41
N ASN A 93 -19.79 27.61 -28.99
CA ASN A 93 -20.70 28.45 -28.21
C ASN A 93 -22.19 28.23 -28.47
N SER A 94 -23.01 28.28 -27.42
CA SER A 94 -23.87 29.44 -27.10
C SER A 94 -24.77 29.15 -25.89
N SER A 95 -25.12 30.23 -25.21
CA SER A 95 -25.89 30.38 -23.97
C SER A 95 -27.30 29.79 -23.95
N SER A 96 -27.73 29.29 -22.78
CA SER A 96 -28.82 29.84 -21.93
C SER A 96 -29.69 28.79 -21.20
N ARG A 97 -29.87 29.04 -19.89
CA ARG A 97 -31.01 28.78 -18.97
C ARG A 97 -31.94 27.55 -19.15
N VAL A 98 -32.03 26.82 -18.02
CA VAL A 98 -33.23 26.21 -17.37
C VAL A 98 -33.97 25.10 -18.13
N ASN A 99 -33.95 23.84 -17.64
CA ASN A 99 -35.01 23.25 -16.81
C ASN A 99 -34.76 21.74 -16.54
N HIS A 100 -35.40 21.22 -15.50
CA HIS A 100 -35.44 19.80 -15.09
C HIS A 100 -35.75 18.81 -16.23
N GLN A 101 -35.00 17.70 -16.31
CA GLN A 101 -35.59 16.37 -16.55
C GLN A 101 -34.62 15.23 -16.26
N VAL A 102 -35.12 14.26 -15.50
CA VAL A 102 -34.54 12.94 -15.25
C VAL A 102 -34.22 12.26 -16.59
N ASN A 103 -33.00 11.74 -16.74
CA ASN A 103 -32.73 10.74 -17.77
C ASN A 103 -31.87 9.62 -17.18
N ASN A 104 -32.52 8.49 -16.91
CA ASN A 104 -31.86 7.19 -16.92
C ASN A 104 -31.29 7.01 -18.33
N GLN A 105 -29.99 7.24 -18.47
CA GLN A 105 -29.30 6.96 -19.71
C GLN A 105 -28.04 6.16 -19.39
N SER A 106 -28.21 4.84 -19.50
CA SER A 106 -27.12 3.93 -19.79
C SER A 106 -26.38 4.48 -21.02
N SER A 107 -25.23 5.10 -20.79
CA SER A 107 -24.31 5.52 -21.85
C SER A 107 -22.94 4.94 -21.55
N SER A 108 -22.71 3.78 -22.15
CA SER A 108 -21.41 3.16 -22.35
C SER A 108 -20.54 4.07 -23.23
N THR A 109 -19.83 4.99 -22.59
CA THR A 109 -18.67 5.70 -23.13
C THR A 109 -17.66 5.70 -22.01
N GLY A 110 -16.54 5.00 -22.19
CA GLY A 110 -15.58 4.64 -21.14
C GLY A 110 -15.33 5.75 -20.13
N GLN A 111 -16.05 5.68 -19.01
CA GLN A 111 -15.88 6.62 -17.91
C GLN A 111 -14.55 6.30 -17.24
N GLY A 112 -13.65 7.26 -17.17
CA GLY A 112 -12.47 7.14 -16.31
C GLY A 112 -12.89 7.07 -14.84
N SER A 113 -11.94 6.73 -13.97
CA SER A 113 -12.16 6.70 -12.53
C SER A 113 -12.60 8.07 -12.00
N ILE A 114 -13.56 8.10 -11.08
CA ILE A 114 -14.09 9.34 -10.49
C ILE A 114 -13.88 9.38 -8.97
N ILE A 115 -13.58 10.55 -8.43
CA ILE A 115 -13.52 10.75 -6.97
C ILE A 115 -14.94 10.90 -6.44
N ILE A 116 -15.26 10.14 -5.39
CA ILE A 116 -16.54 10.18 -4.68
C ILE A 116 -16.37 10.99 -3.40
N ASN A 117 -17.13 12.07 -3.28
CA ASN A 117 -17.21 12.84 -2.04
C ASN A 117 -18.34 12.37 -1.11
N ASP A 118 -19.46 11.93 -1.70
CA ASP A 118 -20.57 11.32 -0.97
C ASP A 118 -20.57 9.81 -1.20
N TYR A 119 -19.86 9.11 -0.32
CA TYR A 119 -19.74 7.66 -0.34
C TYR A 119 -20.84 6.95 0.45
N SER A 120 -21.79 7.68 1.07
CA SER A 120 -22.90 7.10 1.84
C SER A 120 -23.81 6.17 1.02
N ARG A 121 -23.87 6.37 -0.29
CA ARG A 121 -24.60 5.49 -1.22
C ARG A 121 -24.00 4.08 -1.38
N TYR A 122 -22.78 3.86 -0.89
CA TYR A 122 -22.09 2.57 -0.93
C TYR A 122 -22.12 1.85 0.43
N THR A 123 -23.06 2.21 1.30
CA THR A 123 -23.26 1.59 2.62
C THR A 123 -23.52 0.09 2.54
N ASN A 124 -24.03 -0.41 1.41
CA ASN A 124 -24.18 -1.84 1.13
C ASN A 124 -22.84 -2.61 1.06
N TYR A 125 -21.70 -1.92 1.00
CA TYR A 125 -20.38 -2.54 1.11
C TYR A 125 -19.84 -2.57 2.55
N SER A 126 -20.55 -1.96 3.51
CA SER A 126 -20.17 -2.02 4.91
C SER A 126 -20.37 -3.42 5.47
N GLY A 127 -19.54 -3.81 6.42
CA GLY A 127 -19.61 -5.13 7.04
C GLY A 127 -18.23 -5.65 7.47
N ASN A 128 -18.24 -6.87 8.01
CA ASN A 128 -17.03 -7.59 8.34
C ASN A 128 -16.43 -8.20 7.06
N TYR A 129 -15.11 -8.10 6.96
CA TYR A 129 -14.28 -8.66 5.91
C TYR A 129 -13.21 -9.51 6.57
N ASP A 130 -13.33 -10.81 6.36
CA ASP A 130 -12.53 -11.81 7.07
C ASP A 130 -11.58 -12.51 6.12
N SER A 131 -10.42 -12.84 6.67
CA SER A 131 -9.43 -13.70 6.07
C SER A 131 -9.09 -14.85 7.03
N SER A 132 -8.04 -15.61 6.73
CA SER A 132 -7.65 -16.74 7.58
C SER A 132 -7.19 -16.30 8.97
N ASP A 133 -6.47 -15.17 9.04
CA ASP A 133 -5.79 -14.71 10.26
C ASP A 133 -6.31 -13.35 10.76
N ASN A 134 -7.09 -12.61 9.96
CA ASN A 134 -7.42 -11.22 10.23
C ASN A 134 -8.89 -10.90 9.92
N SER A 135 -9.44 -9.92 10.64
CA SER A 135 -10.79 -9.40 10.42
C SER A 135 -10.79 -7.88 10.43
N TYR A 136 -11.46 -7.31 9.43
CA TYR A 136 -11.67 -5.88 9.28
C TYR A 136 -13.16 -5.56 9.19
N TYR A 137 -13.59 -4.49 9.86
CA TYR A 137 -14.93 -3.94 9.68
C TYR A 137 -14.84 -2.67 8.84
N LEU A 138 -15.46 -2.68 7.66
CA LEU A 138 -15.61 -1.51 6.80
C LEU A 138 -16.93 -0.81 7.15
N ASP A 139 -16.87 0.45 7.55
CA ASP A 139 -18.04 1.30 7.80
C ASP A 139 -18.02 2.45 6.81
N VAL A 140 -18.73 2.28 5.69
CA VAL A 140 -18.75 3.29 4.63
C VAL A 140 -19.55 4.52 5.07
N GLU A 141 -20.58 4.36 5.90
CA GLU A 141 -21.36 5.51 6.39
C GLU A 141 -20.51 6.45 7.24
N LYS A 142 -19.70 5.87 8.14
CA LYS A 142 -18.79 6.64 9.00
C LYS A 142 -17.46 6.99 8.34
N GLY A 143 -17.16 6.42 7.18
CA GLY A 143 -15.89 6.59 6.49
C GLY A 143 -14.73 6.02 7.29
N THR A 144 -14.89 4.82 7.85
CA THR A 144 -13.86 4.17 8.67
C THR A 144 -13.62 2.72 8.27
N LEU A 145 -12.37 2.28 8.44
CA LEU A 145 -11.97 0.89 8.38
C LEU A 145 -11.40 0.52 9.75
N THR A 146 -11.90 -0.53 10.37
CA THR A 146 -11.50 -0.96 11.71
C THR A 146 -10.84 -2.32 11.64
N TYR A 147 -9.61 -2.44 12.14
CA TYR A 147 -8.94 -3.72 12.34
C TYR A 147 -9.18 -4.21 13.77
N ASN A 148 -9.75 -5.40 13.91
CA ASN A 148 -9.98 -6.04 15.20
C ASN A 148 -8.87 -7.06 15.48
N GLY A 149 -7.65 -6.56 15.72
CA GLY A 149 -6.51 -7.41 16.05
C GLY A 149 -6.54 -7.94 17.49
N PRO A 150 -5.79 -9.02 17.79
CA PRO A 150 -5.78 -9.68 19.10
C PRO A 150 -5.25 -8.79 20.23
N GLU A 151 -4.39 -7.82 19.92
CA GLU A 151 -3.81 -6.93 20.92
C GLU A 151 -4.66 -5.68 21.16
N LYS A 152 -5.13 -5.04 20.08
CA LYS A 152 -5.84 -3.76 20.15
C LYS A 152 -6.61 -3.49 18.86
N GLN A 153 -7.77 -2.88 19.02
CA GLN A 153 -8.53 -2.32 17.90
C GLN A 153 -7.80 -1.12 17.30
N GLN A 154 -7.71 -1.08 15.98
CA GLN A 154 -7.13 0.03 15.24
C GLN A 154 -8.16 0.60 14.27
N ILE A 155 -8.25 1.93 14.21
CA ILE A 155 -9.24 2.63 13.38
C ILE A 155 -8.50 3.48 12.35
N TYR A 156 -8.88 3.33 11.10
CA TYR A 156 -8.45 4.11 9.96
C TYR A 156 -9.61 4.93 9.41
N TYR A 157 -9.34 6.14 8.95
CA TYR A 157 -10.32 7.10 8.44
C TYR A 157 -10.13 7.30 6.94
N PHE A 158 -11.22 7.45 6.20
CA PHE A 158 -11.20 7.66 4.77
C PHE A 158 -10.65 9.05 4.43
N ASP A 159 -9.65 9.07 3.54
CA ASP A 159 -9.11 10.29 2.94
C ASP A 159 -9.73 10.58 1.58
N LYS A 160 -9.90 9.52 0.78
CA LYS A 160 -10.35 9.63 -0.60
C LYS A 160 -10.97 8.31 -1.04
N VAL A 161 -12.12 8.40 -1.69
CA VAL A 161 -12.79 7.27 -2.33
C VAL A 161 -12.81 7.50 -3.83
N ILE A 162 -12.41 6.51 -4.61
CA ILE A 162 -12.37 6.55 -6.07
C ILE A 162 -13.21 5.38 -6.59
N LEU A 163 -14.15 5.67 -7.50
CA LEU A 163 -14.90 4.66 -8.24
C LEU A 163 -14.24 4.42 -9.58
N HIS A 164 -13.95 3.18 -9.87
CA HIS A 164 -13.56 2.71 -11.19
C HIS A 164 -14.80 2.33 -12.01
N PRO A 165 -14.72 2.37 -13.35
CA PRO A 165 -15.87 2.02 -14.20
C PRO A 165 -16.23 0.53 -14.21
N ASP A 166 -15.43 -0.36 -13.60
CA ASP A 166 -15.81 -1.74 -13.31
C ASP A 166 -16.58 -1.89 -11.96
N ASP A 167 -17.03 -0.77 -11.40
CA ASP A 167 -17.69 -0.63 -10.10
C ASP A 167 -16.79 -0.93 -8.88
N SER A 168 -15.49 -1.21 -9.08
CA SER A 168 -14.55 -1.34 -7.97
C SER A 168 -14.26 0.01 -7.32
N LEU A 169 -13.95 -0.03 -6.02
CA LEU A 169 -13.59 1.15 -5.24
C LEU A 169 -12.13 1.09 -4.81
N VAL A 170 -11.47 2.25 -4.87
CA VAL A 170 -10.20 2.49 -4.17
C VAL A 170 -10.45 3.46 -3.03
N ILE A 171 -10.19 3.00 -1.80
CA ILE A 171 -10.43 3.76 -0.56
C ILE A 171 -9.09 4.00 0.11
N ASN A 172 -8.58 5.23 0.02
CA ASN A 172 -7.39 5.63 0.74
C ASN A 172 -7.77 5.95 2.18
N VAL A 173 -6.98 5.45 3.13
CA VAL A 173 -7.22 5.63 4.55
C VAL A 173 -5.94 5.95 5.32
N HIS A 174 -6.08 6.61 6.46
CA HIS A 174 -4.99 6.81 7.41
C HIS A 174 -5.42 6.50 8.84
N GLY A 175 -4.47 6.11 9.69
CA GLY A 175 -4.75 5.77 11.08
C GLY A 175 -3.48 5.48 11.87
N ASN A 176 -3.61 5.38 13.19
CA ASN A 176 -2.48 5.04 14.06
C ASN A 176 -2.42 3.51 14.22
N TYR A 177 -1.33 2.93 13.72
CA TYR A 177 -1.00 1.53 13.95
C TYR A 177 -0.29 1.40 15.30
N HIS A 178 -0.88 0.64 16.21
CA HIS A 178 -0.33 0.36 17.53
C HIS A 178 0.48 -0.94 17.50
N TYR A 179 1.70 -0.92 18.04
CA TYR A 179 2.58 -2.08 18.06
C TYR A 179 3.47 -2.10 19.31
N ASN A 180 3.80 -3.30 19.77
CA ASN A 180 4.79 -3.47 20.82
C ASN A 180 6.20 -3.45 20.22
N ALA A 181 7.04 -2.51 20.67
CA ALA A 181 8.40 -2.43 20.18
C ALA A 181 9.26 -3.56 20.79
N TYR A 182 10.01 -4.28 19.94
CA TYR A 182 10.89 -5.39 20.35
C TYR A 182 12.04 -4.96 21.29
N ASP A 183 12.25 -3.66 21.46
CA ASP A 183 13.27 -3.07 22.32
C ASP A 183 12.82 -2.92 23.79
N GLY A 184 11.59 -3.30 24.13
CA GLY A 184 11.06 -3.25 25.49
C GLY A 184 10.49 -1.87 25.88
N ASN A 185 10.38 -0.93 24.94
CA ASN A 185 9.83 0.41 25.19
C ASN A 185 8.29 0.46 25.26
N GLY A 186 7.64 -0.69 25.44
CA GLY A 186 6.18 -0.80 25.54
C GLY A 186 5.44 -0.53 24.23
N GLU A 187 4.18 -0.15 24.36
CA GLU A 187 3.31 0.17 23.23
C GLU A 187 3.79 1.45 22.52
N GLN A 188 3.95 1.36 21.21
CA GLN A 188 4.26 2.47 20.33
C GLN A 188 3.13 2.64 19.31
N SER A 189 2.97 3.85 18.79
CA SER A 189 2.04 4.15 17.71
C SER A 189 2.76 4.77 16.53
N LYS A 190 2.43 4.35 15.31
CA LYS A 190 2.93 4.95 14.08
C LYS A 190 1.75 5.34 13.19
N LEU A 191 1.77 6.56 12.67
CA LEU A 191 0.82 6.97 11.62
C LEU A 191 1.07 6.14 10.35
N MET A 192 0.03 5.52 9.84
CA MET A 192 0.06 4.64 8.69
C MET A 192 -0.97 5.07 7.66
N TYR A 193 -0.62 4.90 6.38
CA TYR A 193 -1.46 5.21 5.24
C TYR A 193 -1.62 3.94 4.41
N LEU A 194 -2.86 3.54 4.18
CA LEU A 194 -3.25 2.36 3.42
C LEU A 194 -4.20 2.74 2.30
N SER A 195 -4.31 1.88 1.30
CA SER A 195 -5.38 1.92 0.33
C SER A 195 -6.06 0.57 0.25
N VAL A 196 -7.38 0.58 0.13
CA VAL A 196 -8.22 -0.61 -0.02
C VAL A 196 -8.70 -0.67 -1.45
N LEU A 197 -8.45 -1.78 -2.14
CA LEU A 197 -9.13 -2.12 -3.39
C LEU A 197 -10.31 -3.03 -3.06
N LEU A 198 -11.53 -2.52 -3.24
CA LEU A 198 -12.77 -3.25 -3.00
C LEU A 198 -13.42 -3.63 -4.32
N ALA A 199 -13.72 -4.92 -4.47
CA ALA A 199 -14.48 -5.45 -5.59
C ALA A 199 -15.87 -5.91 -5.08
N PRO A 200 -16.96 -5.37 -5.65
CA PRO A 200 -18.31 -5.80 -5.30
C PRO A 200 -18.55 -7.29 -5.62
N ALA A 201 -19.54 -7.87 -4.95
CA ALA A 201 -20.08 -9.18 -5.33
C ALA A 201 -20.61 -9.14 -6.77
N ASN A 202 -20.48 -10.27 -7.47
CA ASN A 202 -20.91 -10.48 -8.85
C ASN A 202 -20.19 -9.62 -9.89
N LYS A 203 -19.01 -9.09 -9.55
CA LYS A 203 -18.18 -8.26 -10.43
C LYS A 203 -16.74 -8.76 -10.41
N LYS A 204 -16.07 -8.83 -11.55
CA LYS A 204 -14.63 -9.07 -11.58
C LYS A 204 -13.89 -7.74 -11.69
N ILE A 205 -12.69 -7.66 -11.14
CA ILE A 205 -11.79 -6.58 -11.50
C ILE A 205 -11.23 -6.88 -12.89
N GLU A 206 -11.45 -5.98 -13.84
CA GLU A 206 -11.08 -6.20 -15.25
C GLU A 206 -9.71 -5.59 -15.59
N LYS A 207 -9.27 -4.62 -14.78
CA LYS A 207 -8.16 -3.76 -15.11
C LYS A 207 -7.42 -3.27 -13.87
N ASN A 208 -6.10 -3.21 -13.96
CA ASN A 208 -5.31 -2.40 -13.06
C ASN A 208 -5.43 -0.93 -13.49
N TRP A 209 -6.23 -0.15 -12.78
CA TRP A 209 -6.51 1.26 -13.12
C TRP A 209 -5.34 2.20 -12.91
N GLN A 210 -4.26 1.74 -12.27
CA GLN A 210 -3.04 2.52 -12.07
C GLN A 210 -2.06 2.37 -13.25
N THR A 211 -1.99 1.18 -13.85
CA THR A 211 -1.11 0.90 -15.00
C THR A 211 -1.84 0.90 -16.34
N GLY A 212 -3.16 0.74 -16.33
CA GLY A 212 -4.00 0.61 -17.51
C GLY A 212 -3.97 -0.79 -18.15
N LEU A 213 -3.31 -1.77 -17.53
CA LEU A 213 -3.25 -3.14 -18.03
C LEU A 213 -4.48 -3.94 -17.60
N ASN A 214 -4.97 -4.81 -18.47
CA ASN A 214 -6.02 -5.76 -18.13
C ASN A 214 -5.49 -6.79 -17.12
N ILE A 215 -6.37 -7.26 -16.25
CA ILE A 215 -6.05 -8.31 -15.29
C ILE A 215 -7.09 -9.43 -15.37
N GLU A 216 -6.69 -10.65 -15.00
CA GLU A 216 -7.60 -11.79 -14.89
C GLU A 216 -7.90 -12.04 -13.41
N ASP A 217 -9.07 -11.59 -12.94
CA ASP A 217 -9.50 -11.81 -11.55
C ASP A 217 -9.90 -13.29 -11.35
N GLU A 218 -9.06 -14.01 -10.61
CA GLU A 218 -9.19 -15.45 -10.30
C GLU A 218 -9.92 -15.71 -8.97
N THR A 219 -10.42 -14.67 -8.31
CA THR A 219 -11.08 -14.81 -7.01
C THR A 219 -12.55 -15.25 -7.13
N ASP A 220 -13.09 -15.88 -6.09
CA ASP A 220 -14.52 -16.13 -5.96
C ASP A 220 -15.31 -14.82 -5.81
N PHE A 221 -15.97 -14.39 -6.88
CA PHE A 221 -16.72 -13.14 -6.91
C PHE A 221 -18.16 -13.25 -6.39
N SER A 222 -18.55 -14.35 -5.73
CA SER A 222 -19.89 -14.46 -5.13
C SER A 222 -20.14 -13.48 -3.97
N LYS A 223 -19.07 -12.89 -3.42
CA LYS A 223 -19.09 -11.98 -2.27
C LYS A 223 -18.30 -10.71 -2.56
N ASN A 224 -18.55 -9.65 -1.78
CA ASN A 224 -17.66 -8.49 -1.77
C ASN A 224 -16.28 -8.95 -1.29
N ARG A 225 -15.25 -8.40 -1.91
CA ARG A 225 -13.86 -8.71 -1.61
C ARG A 225 -13.07 -7.43 -1.42
N LEU A 226 -12.05 -7.47 -0.57
CA LEU A 226 -11.07 -6.40 -0.51
C LEU A 226 -9.64 -6.92 -0.42
N ALA A 227 -8.70 -6.10 -0.87
CA ALA A 227 -7.27 -6.28 -0.70
C ALA A 227 -6.61 -4.94 -0.37
N PHE A 228 -5.43 -4.97 0.25
CA PHE A 228 -4.72 -3.78 0.71
C PHE A 228 -3.52 -3.42 -0.15
N ALA A 229 -3.20 -2.14 -0.12
CA ALA A 229 -1.99 -1.54 -0.66
C ALA A 229 -1.41 -0.54 0.35
N THR A 230 -0.10 -0.35 0.31
CA THR A 230 0.60 0.55 1.23
C THR A 230 1.09 1.82 0.53
N SER A 231 1.26 2.87 1.33
CA SER A 231 1.96 4.08 0.92
C SER A 231 3.30 4.20 1.65
N TYR A 232 4.35 4.53 0.89
CA TYR A 232 5.70 4.75 1.42
C TYR A 232 6.07 6.24 1.55
N ASP A 233 5.16 7.14 1.17
CA ASP A 233 5.40 8.58 1.08
C ASP A 233 4.36 9.43 1.84
N ASN A 234 3.83 8.86 2.92
CA ASN A 234 2.83 9.46 3.82
C ASN A 234 1.50 9.79 3.12
N GLY A 235 1.00 8.86 2.32
CA GLY A 235 -0.32 8.94 1.69
C GLY A 235 -0.37 9.79 0.42
N LYS A 236 0.77 10.22 -0.13
CA LYS A 236 0.79 10.99 -1.39
C LYS A 236 0.57 10.07 -2.58
N THR A 237 1.20 8.90 -2.57
CA THR A 237 1.02 7.84 -3.56
C THR A 237 0.80 6.50 -2.86
N PHE A 238 0.02 5.65 -3.50
CA PHE A 238 -0.26 4.29 -3.05
C PHE A 238 0.17 3.34 -4.16
N ASN A 239 0.94 2.30 -3.83
CA ASN A 239 1.28 1.27 -4.81
C ASN A 239 0.21 0.18 -4.80
N MET A 240 -0.72 0.22 -5.74
CA MET A 240 -1.83 -0.74 -5.81
C MET A 240 -1.43 -2.09 -6.42
N GLU A 241 -0.19 -2.25 -6.91
CA GLU A 241 0.29 -3.49 -7.54
C GLU A 241 0.03 -4.72 -6.66
N THR A 242 0.28 -4.59 -5.35
CA THR A 242 0.05 -5.67 -4.39
C THR A 242 -1.42 -6.06 -4.31
N ALA A 243 -2.33 -5.08 -4.19
CA ALA A 243 -3.77 -5.33 -4.14
C ALA A 243 -4.27 -6.00 -5.43
N TYR A 244 -3.87 -5.51 -6.61
CA TYR A 244 -4.26 -6.14 -7.88
C TYR A 244 -3.70 -7.56 -8.03
N THR A 245 -2.45 -7.80 -7.59
CA THR A 245 -1.85 -9.15 -7.62
C THR A 245 -2.64 -10.15 -6.77
N VAL A 246 -3.21 -9.70 -5.64
CA VAL A 246 -4.05 -10.54 -4.78
C VAL A 246 -5.31 -10.99 -5.51
N PHE A 247 -5.94 -10.10 -6.29
CA PHE A 247 -7.09 -10.45 -7.15
C PHE A 247 -6.68 -11.34 -8.33
N GLU A 248 -5.56 -11.04 -9.00
CA GLU A 248 -5.07 -11.86 -10.12
C GLU A 248 -4.75 -13.30 -9.75
N LYS A 249 -4.26 -13.51 -8.53
CA LYS A 249 -3.77 -14.83 -8.10
C LYS A 249 -4.68 -15.54 -7.11
N GLY A 250 -5.79 -14.94 -6.71
CA GLY A 250 -6.67 -15.54 -5.71
C GLY A 250 -6.01 -15.77 -4.35
N LEU A 251 -5.16 -14.86 -3.89
CA LEU A 251 -4.35 -15.08 -2.68
C LEU A 251 -5.18 -14.93 -1.41
N THR A 252 -5.64 -16.06 -0.84
CA THR A 252 -6.47 -16.10 0.37
C THR A 252 -5.68 -16.32 1.66
N THR A 253 -4.35 -16.45 1.57
CA THR A 253 -3.47 -16.67 2.73
C THR A 253 -2.24 -15.76 2.62
N SER A 254 -1.84 -15.14 3.73
CA SER A 254 -0.62 -14.33 3.78
C SER A 254 0.61 -15.19 3.44
N ALA A 255 1.26 -14.93 2.30
CA ALA A 255 2.55 -15.53 2.03
C ALA A 255 3.56 -14.93 3.02
N GLU A 256 4.18 -15.78 3.85
CA GLU A 256 5.24 -15.40 4.79
C GLU A 256 4.85 -14.41 5.91
N GLY A 257 3.56 -14.37 6.31
CA GLY A 257 3.09 -13.52 7.41
C GLY A 257 3.01 -12.02 7.05
N ASN A 258 2.89 -11.69 5.76
CA ASN A 258 2.64 -10.33 5.29
C ASN A 258 1.13 -10.16 4.98
N SER A 259 0.40 -9.47 5.85
CA SER A 259 -1.03 -9.17 5.69
C SER A 259 -1.35 -8.31 4.46
N ASP A 260 -0.34 -7.66 3.86
CA ASP A 260 -0.50 -6.89 2.61
C ASP A 260 -0.82 -7.79 1.40
N LEU A 261 -0.70 -9.11 1.53
CA LEU A 261 -0.88 -10.11 0.46
C LEU A 261 -2.11 -11.01 0.66
N GLU A 262 -3.11 -10.57 1.41
CA GLU A 262 -4.29 -11.38 1.71
C GLU A 262 -5.57 -10.77 1.12
N LEU A 263 -6.41 -11.63 0.55
CA LEU A 263 -7.76 -11.31 0.11
C LEU A 263 -8.72 -11.53 1.27
N PHE A 264 -9.60 -10.56 1.49
CA PHE A 264 -10.64 -10.63 2.51
C PHE A 264 -12.00 -10.72 1.85
N TYR A 265 -12.87 -11.55 2.41
CA TYR A 265 -14.24 -11.73 1.93
C TYR A 265 -15.23 -11.15 2.92
N SER A 266 -16.25 -10.47 2.41
CA SER A 266 -17.38 -10.08 3.27
C SER A 266 -18.02 -11.29 3.94
N SER A 267 -18.26 -11.18 5.24
CA SER A 267 -19.05 -12.15 6.02
C SER A 267 -20.40 -11.57 6.40
N THR A 268 -21.36 -12.46 6.58
CA THR A 268 -22.78 -12.13 6.83
C THR A 268 -23.16 -12.37 8.28
N ASP A 269 -22.25 -12.14 9.22
CA ASP A 269 -22.54 -12.28 10.65
C ASP A 269 -23.69 -11.37 11.10
#